data_AF-A0A961YXS5-F1
#
_entry.id   AF-A0A961YXS5-F1
#
_cell.length_a   1.000
_cell.length_b   1.000
_cell.length_c   1.000
_cell.angle_alpha   90.00
_cell.angle_beta   90.00
_cell.angle_gamma   90.00
#
_symmetry.space_group_name_H-M   'P 1'
#
loop_
_entity.id
_entity.type
_entity.pdbx_description
1 polymer ?
#
loop_
_entity_poly.entity_id
_entity_poly.type
_entity_poly.pdbx_seq_one_letter_code
_entity_poly.pdbx_strand_id
1 'polypeptide(L)' 'RRYYNGAVRNLNVMIESFPSNLIAQLFGFRLRDYFEIEDRDRAVPQVTFGG' A
#
# COMPACT_ATOMS: atom_id res chain seq x y z
N ARG A 1 3.37 -6.71 -4.72
CA ARG A 1 2.24 -5.89 -4.23
C ARG A 1 1.33 -6.58 -3.20
N ARG A 2 0.68 -7.72 -3.51
CA ARG A 2 -0.38 -8.28 -2.64
C ARG A 2 0.07 -8.64 -1.21
N TYR A 3 1.24 -9.28 -1.07
CA TYR A 3 1.79 -9.65 0.24
C TYR A 3 2.19 -8.44 1.07
N TYR A 4 2.92 -7.48 0.47
CA TYR A 4 3.29 -6.23 1.13
C TYR A 4 2.04 -5.45 1.56
N ASN A 5 1.06 -5.27 0.67
CA ASN A 5 -0.17 -4.54 0.99
C ASN A 5 -0.99 -5.25 2.08
N GLY A 6 -1.00 -6.59 2.08
CA GLY A 6 -1.62 -7.36 3.16
C GLY A 6 -0.93 -7.14 4.52
N ALA A 7 0.40 -7.14 4.55
CA ALA A 7 1.16 -6.87 5.76
C ALA A 7 0.97 -5.43 6.26
N VAL A 8 1.00 -4.44 5.36
CA VAL A 8 0.74 -3.02 5.67
C VAL A 8 -0.67 -2.83 6.22
N ARG A 9 -1.68 -3.47 5.61
CA ARG A 9 -3.05 -3.42 6.13
C ARG A 9 -3.13 -3.93 7.57
N ASN A 10 -2.56 -5.10 7.84
CA ASN A 10 -2.61 -5.69 9.18
C ASN A 10 -1.86 -4.82 10.21
N LEU A 11 -0.70 -4.27 9.82
CA LEU A 11 0.06 -3.35 10.65
C LEU A 11 -0.76 -2.10 10.99
N ASN A 12 -1.35 -1.45 9.98
CA ASN A 12 -2.13 -0.23 10.17
C ASN A 12 -3.35 -0.49 11.07
N VAL A 13 -4.07 -1.59 10.86
CA VAL A 13 -5.17 -2.02 11.73
C VAL A 13 -4.70 -2.19 13.18
N MET A 14 -3.54 -2.81 13.42
CA MET A 14 -3.00 -2.96 14.77
C MET A 14 -2.62 -1.61 15.41
N ILE A 15 -2.03 -0.69 14.65
CA ILE A 15 -1.65 0.64 15.16
C ILE A 15 -2.87 1.46 15.58
N GLU A 16 -4.02 1.25 14.93
CA GLU A 16 -5.26 2.00 15.22
C GLU A 16 -6.15 1.32 16.27
N SER A 17 -5.98 0.01 16.50
CA SER A 17 -6.82 -0.77 17.39
C SER A 17 -6.40 -0.67 18.86
N PHE A 18 -7.36 -0.52 19.77
CA PHE A 18 -7.12 -0.66 21.21
C PHE A 18 -6.90 -2.14 21.58
N PRO A 19 -5.92 -2.47 22.46
CA PRO A 19 -5.00 -1.58 23.18
C PRO A 19 -3.68 -1.30 22.43
N SER A 20 -3.47 -1.91 21.26
CA SER A 20 -2.23 -1.84 20.49
C SER A 20 -1.83 -0.42 20.09
N ASN A 21 -2.78 0.50 19.91
CA ASN A 21 -2.52 1.92 19.62
C ASN A 21 -1.73 2.64 20.73
N LEU A 22 -1.86 2.23 21.99
CA LEU A 22 -1.08 2.77 23.10
C LEU A 22 0.38 2.31 23.01
N ILE A 23 0.58 1.02 22.74
CA ILE A 23 1.91 0.43 22.52
C ILE A 23 2.55 1.07 21.29
N ALA A 24 1.78 1.27 20.21
CA ALA A 24 2.25 1.91 19.01
C ALA A 24 2.78 3.33 19.28
N GLN A 25 2.08 4.12 20.10
CA GLN A 25 2.54 5.45 20.50
C GLN A 25 3.81 5.40 21.37
N LEU A 26 3.85 4.50 22.36
CA LEU A 26 4.99 4.37 23.28
C LEU A 26 6.28 3.98 22.57
N PHE A 27 6.19 3.11 21.55
CA PHE A 27 7.35 2.62 20.79
C PHE A 27 7.53 3.28 19.42
N GLY A 28 6.70 4.28 19.08
CA GLY A 28 6.83 5.07 17.86
C GLY A 28 6.45 4.35 16.56
N PHE A 29 5.60 3.31 16.62
CA PHE A 29 5.06 2.68 15.42
C PHE A 29 4.08 3.62 14.71
N ARG A 30 4.19 3.69 13.37
CA ARG A 30 3.40 4.59 12.52
C ARG A 30 2.79 3.84 11.35
N LEU A 31 1.68 4.37 10.84
CA LEU A 31 1.02 3.89 9.63
C LEU A 31 2.00 3.84 8.46
N ARG A 32 1.80 2.88 7.58
CA ARG A 32 2.58 2.67 6.36
C ARG A 32 1.67 2.79 5.14
N ASP A 33 2.21 3.34 4.06
CA ASP A 33 1.51 3.42 2.79
C ASP A 33 1.52 2.07 2.08
N TYR A 34 0.44 1.82 1.34
CA TYR A 34 0.37 0.68 0.44
C TYR A 34 1.37 0.83 -0.70
N PHE A 35 1.89 -0.30 -1.18
CA PHE A 35 2.69 -0.31 -2.38
C PHE A 35 1.75 -0.22 -3.59
N GLU A 36 1.82 0.91 -4.27
CA GLU A 36 1.17 1.17 -5.55
C GLU A 36 2.18 0.95 -6.68
N ILE A 37 1.72 0.32 -7.77
CA ILE A 37 2.51 0.30 -9.01
C ILE A 37 2.01 1.52 -9.78
N GLU A 38 2.89 2.48 -10.05
CA GLU A 38 2.57 3.55 -10.98
C GLU A 38 2.25 2.90 -12.35
N ASP A 39 1.02 3.04 -12.84
CA ASP A 39 0.55 2.52 -14.14
C ASP A 39 1.26 3.15 -15.36
N ARG A 40 2.42 3.81 -15.18
CA ARG A 40 3.17 4.45 -16.28
C ARG A 40 3.69 3.48 -17.33
N ASP A 41 3.78 2.18 -17.01
CA ASP A 41 4.17 1.14 -17.98
C ASP A 41 3.00 0.55 -18.76
N ARG A 42 1.76 1.04 -18.55
CA ARG A 42 0.62 0.69 -19.39
C ARG A 42 0.53 1.61 -20.60
N ALA A 43 1.65 1.78 -21.31
CA ALA A 43 1.63 2.37 -22.64
C ALA A 43 0.85 1.42 -23.56
N VAL A 44 -0.44 1.72 -23.76
CA VAL A 44 -1.27 1.03 -24.75
C VAL A 44 -0.64 1.33 -26.11
N PRO A 45 -0.12 0.33 -26.85
CA PRO A 45 0.48 0.60 -28.15
C PRO A 45 -0.62 1.17 -29.06
N GLN A 46 -0.41 2.39 -29.56
CA GLN A 46 -1.28 2.99 -30.56
C GLN A 46 -1.04 2.27 -31.89
N VAL A 47 -1.88 1.28 -32.20
CA VAL A 47 -1.80 0.57 -33.49
C VAL A 47 -2.53 1.40 -34.54
N THR A 48 -1.77 2.05 -35.43
CA THR A 48 -2.31 2.70 -36.63
C THR A 48 -2.44 1.67 -37.73
N PHE A 49 -3.67 1.36 -38.14
CA PHE A 49 -3.91 0.64 -39.38
C PHE A 49 -3.92 1.67 -40.52
N GLY A 50 -2.84 1.70 -41.30
CA GLY A 50 -2.78 2.46 -42.56
C GLY A 50 -3.74 1.87 -43.59
N GLY A 51 -4.44 2.75 -44.32
CA GLY A 51 -5.47 2.42 -45.30
C GLY A 51 -4.96 1.98 -46.66
#